data_AF-A0A7M5VGS3-F1
#
_entry.id   AF-A0A7M5VGS3-F1
#
_cell.length_a   1.000
_cell.length_b   1.000
_cell.length_c   1.000
_cell.angle_alpha   90.00
_cell.angle_beta   90.00
_cell.angle_gamma   90.00
#
_symmetry.space_group_name_H-M   'P 1'
#
loop_
_entity.id
_entity.type
_entity.pdbx_description
1 polymer ?
#
loop_
_entity_poly.entity_id
_entity_poly.type
_entity_poly.pdbx_seq_one_letter_code
_entity_poly.pdbx_strand_id
1 'polypeptide(L)'
;MAEFQFNLLDCSEDLGTCSRTFLCPCVTAGENARAVDKSCFLFGLMSVLPLCMFTNGHVRKLIRHKYNIKGSYPSDLLANLLCPCCSLVQDAREIEAHATPPPAVKIIRQ
;
A
#
# COMPACT_ATOMS: atom_id res chain seq x y z
N MET A 1 0.24 -9.65 16.43
CA MET A 1 0.39 -9.45 14.97
C MET A 1 -0.91 -8.88 14.46
N ALA A 2 -0.86 -7.71 13.84
CA ALA A 2 -2.03 -6.97 13.35
C ALA A 2 -2.56 -7.56 12.03
N GLU A 3 -3.76 -7.18 11.62
CA GLU A 3 -4.31 -7.41 10.28
C GLU A 3 -4.31 -6.07 9.52
N PHE A 4 -4.35 -6.08 8.18
CA PHE A 4 -4.52 -4.85 7.39
C PHE A 4 -5.80 -4.13 7.85
N GLN A 5 -5.73 -2.81 8.03
CA GLN A 5 -6.88 -2.02 8.46
C GLN A 5 -7.93 -1.89 7.34
N PHE A 6 -7.47 -1.88 6.09
CA PHE A 6 -8.31 -1.68 4.91
C PHE A 6 -8.49 -2.98 4.13
N ASN A 7 -9.64 -3.15 3.49
CA ASN A 7 -9.93 -4.30 2.63
C ASN A 7 -9.35 -4.12 1.22
N LEU A 8 -9.05 -5.24 0.57
CA LEU A 8 -8.38 -5.27 -0.73
C LEU A 8 -9.23 -4.76 -1.91
N LEU A 9 -10.55 -4.74 -1.78
CA LEU A 9 -11.47 -4.28 -2.83
C LEU A 9 -12.15 -2.95 -2.48
N ASP A 10 -11.67 -2.27 -1.44
CA ASP A 10 -12.27 -1.06 -0.88
C ASP A 10 -11.78 0.24 -1.54
N CYS A 11 -11.34 0.13 -2.79
CA CYS A 11 -10.62 1.17 -3.52
C CYS A 11 -11.56 2.25 -4.07
N SER A 12 -12.87 2.00 -3.99
CA SER A 12 -13.93 2.95 -4.37
C SER A 12 -14.21 4.01 -3.32
N GLU A 13 -13.74 3.86 -2.08
CA GLU A 13 -13.86 4.93 -1.08
C GLU A 13 -12.86 6.07 -1.31
N ASP A 14 -11.68 5.76 -1.88
CA ASP A 14 -10.60 6.71 -2.18
C ASP A 14 -10.41 6.87 -3.70
N LEU A 15 -11.43 7.41 -4.40
CA LEU A 15 -11.38 7.65 -5.85
C LEU A 15 -10.18 8.53 -6.27
N GLY A 16 -9.72 9.45 -5.41
CA GLY A 16 -8.56 10.30 -5.68
C GLY A 16 -7.26 9.50 -5.79
N THR A 17 -6.99 8.62 -4.81
CA THR A 17 -5.79 7.77 -4.79
C THR A 17 -5.89 6.66 -5.85
N CYS A 18 -7.10 6.15 -6.10
CA CYS A 18 -7.36 5.15 -7.14
C CYS A 18 -7.12 5.72 -8.55
N SER A 19 -7.63 6.91 -8.85
CA SER A 19 -7.42 7.58 -10.15
C SER A 19 -5.96 7.98 -10.38
N ARG A 20 -5.25 8.48 -9.35
CA ARG A 20 -3.81 8.78 -9.42
C ARG A 20 -2.97 7.52 -9.67
N THR A 21 -3.32 6.42 -9.03
CA THR A 21 -2.64 5.12 -9.19
C THR A 21 -2.93 4.49 -10.55
N PHE A 22 -4.11 4.72 -11.11
CA PHE A 22 -4.45 4.27 -12.47
C PHE A 22 -3.74 5.08 -13.55
N LEU A 23 -3.58 6.40 -13.36
CA LEU A 23 -2.86 7.27 -14.30
C LEU A 23 -1.34 7.06 -14.24
N CYS A 24 -0.78 6.94 -13.04
CA CYS A 24 0.65 6.85 -12.79
C CYS A 24 0.95 5.90 -11.61
N PRO A 25 0.88 4.56 -11.82
CA PRO A 25 1.14 3.58 -10.76
C PRO A 25 2.56 3.68 -10.21
N CYS A 26 3.49 4.24 -10.99
CA CYS A 26 4.89 4.46 -10.60
C CYS A 26 5.09 5.47 -9.49
N VAL A 27 4.20 6.45 -9.37
CA VAL A 27 4.28 7.45 -8.32
C VAL A 27 3.85 6.83 -7.00
N THR A 28 2.70 6.14 -6.97
CA THR A 28 2.21 5.45 -5.77
C THR A 28 3.16 4.33 -5.33
N ALA A 29 3.68 3.52 -6.27
CA ALA A 29 4.65 2.48 -5.96
C ALA A 29 5.97 3.05 -5.41
N GLY A 30 6.43 4.20 -5.94
CA GLY A 30 7.61 4.91 -5.45
C GLY A 30 7.40 5.50 -4.04
N GLU A 31 6.23 6.11 -3.78
CA GLU A 31 5.83 6.62 -2.47
C GLU A 31 5.77 5.50 -1.43
N ASN A 32 5.17 4.35 -1.76
CA ASN A 32 5.12 3.18 -0.90
C ASN A 32 6.52 2.59 -0.63
N ALA A 33 7.38 2.52 -1.64
CA ALA A 33 8.76 2.09 -1.46
C ALA A 33 9.57 3.03 -0.56
N ARG A 34 9.36 4.35 -0.69
CA ARG A 34 9.97 5.36 0.18
C ARG A 34 9.55 5.17 1.64
N ALA A 35 8.29 4.80 1.88
CA ALA A 35 7.79 4.55 3.23
C ALA A 35 8.45 3.35 3.92
N VAL A 36 9.05 2.43 3.18
CA VAL A 36 9.83 1.28 3.70
C VAL A 36 11.34 1.46 3.54
N ASP A 37 11.80 2.72 3.47
CA ASP A 37 13.22 3.07 3.39
C ASP A 37 13.93 2.47 2.16
N LYS A 38 13.19 2.30 1.05
CA LYS A 38 13.72 1.90 -0.25
C LYS A 38 13.78 3.09 -1.21
N SER A 39 14.64 2.97 -2.22
CA SER A 39 14.84 3.99 -3.25
C SER A 39 13.58 4.17 -4.11
N CYS A 40 12.88 5.29 -3.90
CA CYS A 40 11.67 5.69 -4.62
C CYS A 40 11.83 5.59 -6.15
N PHE A 41 12.93 6.11 -6.71
CA PHE A 41 13.17 6.11 -8.14
C PHE A 41 13.33 4.70 -8.74
N LEU A 42 14.02 3.81 -8.02
CA LEU A 42 14.32 2.47 -8.50
C LEU A 42 13.06 1.59 -8.51
N PHE A 43 12.26 1.67 -7.45
CA PHE A 43 10.99 0.94 -7.35
C PHE A 43 9.89 1.57 -8.20
N GLY A 44 9.86 2.91 -8.32
CA GLY A 44 9.00 3.63 -9.25
C GLY A 44 9.27 3.23 -10.71
N LEU A 45 10.54 3.19 -11.14
CA LEU A 45 10.90 2.73 -12.48
C LEU A 45 10.58 1.25 -12.71
N MET A 46 10.85 0.39 -11.72
CA MET A 46 10.58 -1.05 -11.83
C MET A 46 9.09 -1.39 -11.85
N SER A 47 8.22 -0.50 -11.35
CA SER A 47 6.77 -0.64 -11.43
C SER A 47 6.18 -0.33 -12.82
N VAL A 48 6.93 0.36 -13.69
CA VAL A 48 6.54 0.61 -15.10
C VAL A 48 6.91 -0.59 -15.98
N LEU A 49 7.88 -1.39 -15.55
CA LEU A 49 8.26 -2.63 -16.20
C LEU A 49 7.26 -3.75 -15.87
N PRO A 50 7.16 -4.81 -16.68
CA PRO A 50 6.31 -5.98 -16.39
C PRO A 50 6.68 -6.73 -15.09
N LEU A 51 7.72 -6.28 -14.38
CA LEU A 51 8.15 -6.74 -13.07
C LEU A 51 7.42 -6.05 -11.91
N CYS A 52 6.41 -5.22 -12.21
CA CYS A 52 5.58 -4.53 -11.21
C CYS A 52 4.95 -5.50 -10.19
N MET A 53 4.63 -6.73 -10.61
CA MET A 53 4.00 -7.72 -9.74
C MET A 53 4.91 -8.12 -8.57
N PHE A 54 6.17 -8.43 -8.88
CA PHE A 54 7.15 -8.88 -7.91
C PHE A 54 7.66 -7.73 -7.03
N THR A 55 7.83 -6.55 -7.62
CA THR A 55 8.30 -5.38 -6.86
C THR A 55 7.26 -4.86 -5.89
N ASN A 56 6.00 -4.73 -6.31
CA ASN A 56 4.91 -4.34 -5.41
C ASN A 56 4.68 -5.40 -4.33
N GLY A 57 4.70 -6.70 -4.69
CA GLY A 57 4.62 -7.78 -3.69
C GLY A 57 5.79 -7.76 -2.69
N HIS A 58 6.98 -7.37 -3.13
CA HIS A 58 8.13 -7.20 -2.24
C HIS A 58 7.98 -6.00 -1.30
N VAL A 59 7.57 -4.84 -1.82
CA VAL A 59 7.31 -3.62 -1.01
C VAL A 59 6.22 -3.91 0.01
N ARG A 60 5.12 -4.55 -0.40
CA ARG A 60 4.04 -4.97 0.50
C ARG A 60 4.51 -5.91 1.62
N LYS A 61 5.39 -6.87 1.32
CA LYS A 61 6.04 -7.68 2.34
C LYS A 61 6.83 -6.84 3.35
N LEU A 62 7.54 -5.82 2.90
CA LEU A 62 8.28 -4.90 3.77
C LEU A 62 7.35 -4.05 4.64
N ILE A 63 6.23 -3.56 4.08
CA ILE A 63 5.18 -2.84 4.82
C ILE A 63 4.64 -3.72 5.95
N ARG A 64 4.28 -4.97 5.66
CA ARG A 64 3.81 -5.93 6.67
C ARG A 64 4.84 -6.18 7.77
N HIS A 65 6.11 -6.29 7.40
CA HIS A 65 7.19 -6.45 8.38
C HIS A 65 7.39 -5.19 9.24
N LYS A 66 7.24 -3.99 8.64
CA LYS A 66 7.35 -2.70 9.34
C LYS A 66 6.23 -2.52 10.36
N TYR A 67 5.00 -2.91 10.02
CA TYR A 67 3.81 -2.73 10.87
C TYR A 67 3.37 -4.01 11.61
N ASN A 68 4.17 -5.09 11.59
CA ASN A 68 3.86 -6.39 12.20
C ASN A 68 2.48 -6.98 11.81
N ILE A 69 2.14 -6.86 10.51
CA ILE A 69 0.88 -7.33 9.93
C ILE A 69 1.02 -8.81 9.50
N LYS A 70 0.00 -9.62 9.80
CA LYS A 70 -0.08 -11.03 9.37
C LYS A 70 -0.23 -11.14 7.85
N GLY A 71 0.43 -12.13 7.28
CA GLY A 71 0.19 -12.57 5.92
C GLY A 71 1.37 -13.37 5.36
N SER A 72 1.21 -13.88 4.14
CA SER A 72 2.24 -14.65 3.44
C SER A 72 2.65 -13.97 2.13
N TYR A 73 3.82 -14.32 1.57
CA TYR A 73 4.21 -13.81 0.25
C TYR A 73 3.26 -14.24 -0.87
N PRO A 74 2.72 -15.48 -0.89
CA PRO A 74 1.67 -15.88 -1.85
C PRO A 74 0.41 -15.04 -1.76
N SER A 75 -0.04 -14.67 -0.54
CA SER A 75 -1.22 -13.82 -0.38
C SER A 75 -1.02 -12.42 -0.95
N ASP A 76 0.20 -11.88 -0.89
CA ASP A 76 0.54 -10.58 -1.48
C ASP A 76 0.60 -10.64 -3.00
N LEU A 77 1.14 -11.73 -3.56
CA LEU A 77 1.14 -11.92 -5.01
C LEU A 77 -0.28 -12.07 -5.54
N LEU A 78 -1.15 -12.81 -4.83
CA LEU A 78 -2.57 -12.95 -5.18
C LEU A 78 -3.31 -11.60 -5.09
N ALA A 79 -3.05 -10.81 -4.05
CA ALA A 79 -3.60 -9.47 -3.92
C ALA A 79 -3.26 -8.59 -5.13
N ASN A 80 -2.01 -8.65 -5.56
CA ASN A 80 -1.51 -7.88 -6.69
C ASN A 80 -1.93 -8.46 -8.07
N LEU A 81 -2.22 -9.77 -8.15
CA LEU A 81 -2.78 -10.44 -9.33
C LEU A 81 -4.28 -10.14 -9.50
N LEU A 82 -5.04 -10.13 -8.41
CA LEU A 82 -6.48 -9.84 -8.43
C LEU A 82 -6.74 -8.38 -8.76
N CYS A 83 -6.04 -7.46 -8.11
CA CYS A 83 -6.14 -6.03 -8.41
C CYS A 83 -4.87 -5.26 -7.97
N PRO A 84 -3.94 -4.99 -8.89
CA PRO A 84 -2.67 -4.33 -8.55
C PRO A 84 -2.86 -2.89 -8.07
N CYS A 85 -3.83 -2.17 -8.63
CA CYS A 85 -4.15 -0.80 -8.23
C CYS A 85 -4.65 -0.77 -6.78
N CYS A 86 -5.56 -1.67 -6.45
CA CYS A 86 -6.10 -1.78 -5.10
C CYS A 86 -5.06 -2.20 -4.07
N SER A 87 -4.19 -3.14 -4.42
CA SER A 87 -3.08 -3.52 -3.54
C SER A 87 -2.18 -2.30 -3.22
N LEU A 88 -1.86 -1.48 -4.22
CA LEU A 88 -1.05 -0.27 -4.05
C LEU A 88 -1.76 0.80 -3.21
N VAL A 89 -3.06 1.02 -3.44
CA VAL A 89 -3.87 1.97 -2.67
C VAL A 89 -3.99 1.52 -1.22
N GLN A 90 -4.26 0.23 -0.99
CA GLN A 90 -4.33 -0.34 0.36
C GLN A 90 -2.99 -0.16 1.09
N ASP A 91 -1.87 -0.42 0.43
CA ASP A 91 -0.53 -0.20 0.99
C ASP A 91 -0.30 1.27 1.36
N ALA A 92 -0.69 2.20 0.49
CA ALA A 92 -0.55 3.63 0.73
C ALA A 92 -1.41 4.11 1.92
N ARG A 93 -2.68 3.67 1.99
CA ARG A 93 -3.59 3.99 3.09
C ARG A 93 -3.09 3.41 4.42
N GLU A 94 -2.56 2.20 4.40
CA GLU A 94 -1.97 1.56 5.59
C GLU A 94 -0.76 2.37 6.07
N ILE A 95 0.14 2.76 5.16
CA ILE A 95 1.28 3.63 5.48
C ILE A 95 0.81 4.94 6.11
N GLU A 96 -0.19 5.61 5.50
CA GLU A 96 -0.72 6.89 6.00
C GLU A 96 -1.36 6.73 7.38
N ALA A 97 -2.19 5.71 7.57
CA ALA A 97 -2.85 5.41 8.84
C ALA A 97 -1.86 5.13 9.98
N HIS A 98 -0.70 4.54 9.68
CA HIS A 98 0.36 4.32 10.67
C HIS A 98 1.38 5.48 10.76
N ALA A 99 1.44 6.38 9.77
CA ALA A 99 2.31 7.55 9.76
C ALA A 99 1.69 8.74 10.50
N THR A 100 0.37 8.90 10.47
CA THR A 100 -0.34 9.82 11.34
C THR A 100 -0.68 9.11 12.66
N PRO A 101 -0.36 9.64 13.85
CA PRO A 101 -1.10 9.22 15.03
C PRO A 101 -2.59 9.47 14.76
N PRO A 102 -3.50 8.57 15.16
CA PRO A 102 -4.93 8.76 14.91
C PRO A 102 -5.30 10.18 15.35
N PRO A 103 -6.07 10.96 14.56
CA PRO A 103 -6.52 12.26 15.01
C PRO A 103 -7.18 12.00 16.35
N ALA A 104 -6.69 12.65 17.41
CA ALA A 104 -7.17 12.45 18.77
C ALA A 104 -8.69 12.57 18.73
N VAL A 105 -9.38 11.44 18.75
CA VAL A 105 -10.83 11.38 18.82
C VAL A 105 -11.12 12.05 20.15
N LYS A 106 -11.56 13.31 20.10
CA LYS A 106 -12.18 13.95 21.26
C LYS A 106 -13.43 13.13 21.52
N ILE A 107 -13.31 12.12 22.38
CA ILE A 107 -14.44 11.49 23.05
C ILE A 107 -15.05 12.61 23.89
N ILE A 108 -15.95 13.38 23.28
CA ILE A 108 -16.88 14.22 24.01
C ILE A 108 -17.79 13.21 24.70
N ARG A 109 -17.46 12.88 25.96
CA ARG A 109 -18.45 12.36 26.90
C ARG A 109 -19.49 13.46 27.09
N GLN A 110 -20.64 13.30 26.47
CA GLN A 110 -21.90 13.90 26.92
C GLN A 110 -22.82 12.78 27.35
#